data_AF-A0A0B2R2E1-F1
#
_entry.id   AF-A0A0B2R2E1-F1
#
_cell.length_a   1.000
_cell.length_b   1.000
_cell.length_c   1.000
_cell.angle_alpha   90.00
_cell.angle_beta   90.00
_cell.angle_gamma   90.00
#
_symmetry.space_group_name_H-M   'P 1'
#
loop_
_entity.id
_entity.type
_entity.pdbx_description
1 polymer ?
#
loop_
_entity_poly.entity_id
_entity_poly.type
_entity_poly.pdbx_seq_one_letter_code
_entity_poly.pdbx_strand_id
1 'polypeptide(L)'
;MLDVREQVRDSWRWKTSDSGLYSISEGYKVLQHQSFAGEMDNCSDSIWKMATPSNVKAFTWKALLDRIQSKANYAEELINGW
;
A
#
# COMPACT_ATOMS: atom_id res chain seq x y z
N MET A 1 -16.64 4.27 19.54
CA MET A 1 -17.90 3.85 20.20
C MET A 1 -18.30 2.54 19.54
N LEU A 2 -18.28 1.43 20.28
CA LEU A 2 -18.67 0.12 19.76
C LEU A 2 -20.19 0.01 19.84
N ASP A 3 -20.86 -0.16 18.69
CA ASP A 3 -22.31 -0.38 18.61
C ASP A 3 -22.60 -1.85 18.94
N VAL A 4 -22.78 -2.14 20.23
CA VAL A 4 -23.14 -3.49 20.72
C VAL A 4 -24.65 -3.65 20.57
N ARG A 5 -25.08 -4.55 19.70
CA ARG A 5 -26.49 -4.89 19.50
C ARG A 5 -26.81 -6.20 20.18
N GLU A 6 -27.70 -6.18 21.17
CA GLU A 6 -28.20 -7.39 21.79
C GLU A 6 -28.94 -8.24 20.73
N GLN A 7 -28.69 -9.56 20.74
CA GLN A 7 -29.25 -10.56 19.81
C GLN A 7 -28.66 -10.63 18.38
N VAL A 8 -27.58 -9.91 18.06
CA VAL A 8 -26.87 -10.10 16.77
C VAL A 8 -25.64 -10.97 16.98
N ARG A 9 -25.53 -12.06 16.22
CA ARG A 9 -24.36 -12.94 16.25
C ARG A 9 -23.16 -12.20 15.62
N ASP A 10 -22.02 -12.23 16.29
CA ASP A 10 -20.79 -11.65 15.75
C ASP A 10 -20.48 -12.25 14.37
N SER A 11 -20.19 -11.37 13.41
CA SER A 11 -19.79 -11.76 12.07
C SER A 11 -18.56 -10.96 11.63
N TRP A 12 -17.67 -11.63 10.90
CA TRP A 12 -16.58 -10.96 10.23
C TRP A 12 -17.15 -10.05 9.15
N ARG A 13 -16.77 -8.77 9.18
CA ARG A 13 -17.12 -7.81 8.13
C ARG A 13 -15.86 -7.21 7.52
N TRP A 14 -15.87 -7.15 6.20
CA TRP A 14 -14.85 -6.46 5.44
C TRP A 14 -15.03 -4.96 5.61
N LYS A 15 -14.06 -4.29 6.25
CA LYS A 15 -14.20 -2.88 6.66
C LYS A 15 -14.18 -1.88 5.51
N THR A 16 -13.63 -2.26 4.36
CA THR A 16 -13.50 -1.33 3.22
C THR A 16 -14.70 -1.34 2.30
N SER A 17 -15.61 -2.31 2.47
CA SER A 17 -16.87 -2.36 1.74
C SER A 17 -18.03 -1.92 2.63
N ASP A 18 -18.86 -1.02 2.13
CA ASP A 18 -20.10 -0.60 2.81
C ASP A 18 -21.08 -1.76 3.02
N SER A 19 -20.99 -2.80 2.17
CA SER A 19 -21.78 -4.03 2.31
C SER A 19 -21.29 -4.93 3.46
N GLY A 20 -20.07 -4.71 3.96
CA GLY A 20 -19.39 -5.59 4.90
C GLY A 20 -18.94 -6.93 4.31
N LEU A 21 -19.14 -7.17 3.01
CA LEU A 21 -18.75 -8.40 2.33
C LEU A 21 -17.39 -8.24 1.64
N TYR A 22 -16.63 -9.35 1.62
CA TYR A 22 -15.42 -9.42 0.83
C TYR A 22 -15.77 -9.57 -0.66
N SER A 23 -15.06 -8.84 -1.51
CA SER A 23 -15.00 -9.10 -2.95
C SER A 23 -13.56 -9.03 -3.42
N ILE A 24 -13.26 -9.73 -4.52
CA ILE A 24 -11.92 -9.74 -5.10
C ILE A 24 -11.49 -8.32 -5.48
N SER A 25 -12.37 -7.53 -6.08
CA SER A 25 -12.07 -6.15 -6.48
C SER A 25 -11.74 -5.24 -5.29
N GLU A 26 -12.53 -5.31 -4.21
CA GLU A 26 -12.25 -4.59 -2.96
C GLU A 26 -10.97 -5.08 -2.29
N GLY A 27 -10.69 -6.39 -2.33
CA GLY A 27 -9.44 -6.95 -1.85
C GLY A 27 -8.23 -6.40 -2.60
N TYR A 28 -8.28 -6.34 -3.93
CA TYR A 28 -7.22 -5.76 -4.75
C TYR A 28 -7.04 -4.27 -4.49
N LYS A 29 -8.12 -3.49 -4.32
CA LYS A 29 -8.01 -2.08 -3.93
C LYS A 29 -7.28 -1.92 -2.59
N VAL A 30 -7.56 -2.78 -1.61
CA VAL A 30 -6.83 -2.76 -0.33
C VAL A 30 -5.35 -3.07 -0.50
N LEU A 31 -5.01 -4.04 -1.35
CA LEU A 31 -3.61 -4.40 -1.61
C LEU A 31 -2.87 -3.32 -2.41
N GLN A 32 -3.53 -2.67 -3.36
CA GLN A 32 -2.97 -1.57 -4.16
C GLN A 32 -2.86 -0.27 -3.36
N HIS A 33 -3.83 0.00 -2.47
CA HIS A 33 -3.84 1.17 -1.58
C HIS A 33 -3.26 0.89 -0.21
N GLN A 34 -2.69 -0.30 0.04
CA GLN A 34 -1.68 -0.50 1.08
C GLN A 34 -0.44 0.29 0.66
N SER A 35 -0.57 1.60 0.72
CA SER A 35 0.56 2.47 0.66
C SER A 35 1.44 2.05 1.82
N PHE A 36 2.63 1.60 1.49
CA PHE A 36 3.74 1.48 2.43
C PHE A 36 4.02 2.81 3.14
N ALA A 37 3.23 3.89 2.99
CA ALA A 37 3.34 5.16 3.69
C ALA A 37 3.80 5.03 5.16
N GLY A 38 3.21 4.11 5.93
CA GLY A 38 3.64 3.85 7.32
C GLY A 38 5.01 3.17 7.48
N GLU A 39 5.43 2.37 6.50
CA GLU A 39 6.76 1.73 6.46
C GLU A 39 7.82 2.60 5.77
N MET A 40 7.40 3.46 4.85
CA MET A 40 8.23 4.37 4.06
C MET A 40 8.73 5.54 4.90
N ASP A 41 7.91 6.05 5.81
CA ASP A 41 8.36 7.05 6.80
C ASP A 41 9.52 6.50 7.63
N ASN A 42 9.45 5.24 8.08
CA ASN A 42 10.52 4.59 8.83
C ASN A 42 11.77 4.26 7.98
N CYS A 43 11.57 3.94 6.70
CA CYS A 43 12.67 3.66 5.76
C CYS A 43 13.41 4.94 5.32
N SER A 44 12.72 6.06 5.20
CA SER A 44 13.29 7.33 4.71
C SER A 44 14.48 7.78 5.54
N ASP A 45 14.30 7.81 6.86
CA ASP A 45 15.32 8.12 7.85
C ASP A 45 16.54 7.19 7.76
N SER A 46 16.29 5.90 7.56
CA SER A 46 17.32 4.88 7.47
C SER A 46 18.21 5.07 6.23
N ILE A 47 17.61 5.39 5.07
CA ILE A 47 18.34 5.65 3.82
C ILE A 47 19.27 6.86 3.96
N TRP A 48 18.78 7.94 4.58
CA TRP A 48 19.56 9.16 4.72
C TRP A 48 20.71 9.01 5.74
N LYS A 49 20.57 8.15 6.75
CA LYS A 49 21.60 7.84 7.75
C LYS A 49 22.68 6.87 7.26
N MET A 50 22.46 6.13 6.17
CA MET A 50 23.46 5.20 5.62
C MET A 50 24.75 5.91 5.18
N ALA A 51 25.90 5.29 5.43
CA ALA A 51 27.21 5.74 4.96
C ALA A 51 27.45 5.38 3.48
N THR A 52 26.47 5.69 2.62
CA THR A 52 26.53 5.44 1.18
C THR A 52 26.63 6.75 0.40
N PRO A 53 27.22 6.74 -0.79
CA PRO A 53 27.22 7.87 -1.70
C PRO A 53 25.79 8.37 -2.02
N SER A 54 25.66 9.67 -2.32
CA SER A 54 24.36 10.33 -2.54
C SER A 54 23.57 9.75 -3.72
N ASN A 55 24.25 9.29 -4.77
CA ASN A 55 23.63 8.63 -5.91
C ASN A 55 22.99 7.28 -5.54
N VAL A 56 23.58 6.55 -4.58
CA VAL A 56 23.02 5.29 -4.08
C VAL A 56 21.75 5.57 -3.28
N LYS A 57 21.76 6.56 -2.38
CA LYS A 57 20.56 6.97 -1.62
C LYS A 57 19.42 7.41 -2.53
N ALA A 58 19.73 8.22 -3.55
CA ALA A 58 18.74 8.66 -4.53
C ALA A 58 18.16 7.50 -5.34
N PHE A 59 18.97 6.50 -5.70
CA PHE A 59 18.50 5.29 -6.35
C PHE A 59 17.59 4.47 -5.44
N THR A 60 17.99 4.21 -4.19
CA THR A 60 17.20 3.46 -3.21
C THR A 60 15.84 4.13 -2.95
N TRP A 61 15.81 5.46 -2.81
CA TRP A 61 14.56 6.21 -2.65
C TRP A 61 13.62 6.04 -3.86
N LYS A 62 14.16 6.13 -5.08
CA LYS A 62 13.39 5.88 -6.30
C LYS A 62 12.88 4.44 -6.39
N ALA A 63 13.68 3.47 -5.96
CA ALA A 63 13.33 2.05 -5.96
C ALA A 63 12.17 1.76 -4.99
N LEU A 64 12.23 2.29 -3.78
CA LEU A 64 11.20 2.11 -2.75
C LEU A 64 9.87 2.77 -3.11
N LEU A 65 9.92 3.92 -3.79
CA LEU A 65 8.73 4.60 -4.29
C LEU A 65 8.11 3.91 -5.51
N ASP A 66 8.67 2.79 -5.95
CA ASP A 66 8.30 2.11 -7.19
C ASP A 66 8.33 3.07 -8.41
N ARG A 67 9.22 4.07 -8.35
CA ARG A 67 9.44 5.07 -9.41
C ARG A 67 10.60 4.69 -10.33
N ILE A 68 11.17 3.51 -10.13
CA ILE A 68 12.02 2.88 -11.12
C ILE A 68 11.08 2.08 -11.99
N GLN A 69 11.05 2.35 -13.29
CA GLN A 69 10.30 1.54 -14.26
C GLN A 69 10.84 0.11 -14.23
N SER A 70 10.25 -0.71 -13.37
CA SER A 70 10.43 -2.14 -13.35
C SER A 70 9.51 -2.73 -14.43
N LYS A 71 9.76 -3.98 -14.86
CA LYS A 71 8.84 -4.66 -15.78
C LYS A 71 7.41 -4.74 -15.24
N ALA A 72 7.22 -4.72 -13.91
CA ALA A 72 5.91 -4.72 -13.27
C ALA A 72 5.23 -3.35 -13.41
N ASN A 73 5.93 -2.25 -13.15
CA ASN A 73 5.37 -0.89 -13.18
C ASN A 73 5.04 -0.46 -14.61
N TYR A 74 5.83 -0.93 -15.58
CA TYR A 74 5.53 -0.70 -16.99
C TYR A 74 4.21 -1.39 -17.41
N ALA A 75 3.93 -2.59 -16.89
CA ALA A 75 2.65 -3.26 -17.16
C ALA A 75 1.47 -2.51 -16.51
N GLU A 76 1.65 -1.96 -15.31
CA GLU A 76 0.63 -1.13 -14.66
C GLU A 76 0.40 0.20 -15.38
N GLU A 77 1.44 0.91 -15.81
CA GLU A 77 1.30 2.15 -16.61
C GLU A 77 0.59 1.89 -17.95
N LEU A 78 0.79 0.71 -18.55
CA LEU A 78 0.09 0.32 -19.78
C LEU A 78 -1.38 -0.06 -19.56
N ILE A 79 -1.71 -0.66 -18.41
CA ILE A 79 -3.10 -0.99 -18.03
C ILE A 79 -3.87 0.27 -17.63
N ASN A 80 -3.19 1.24 -17.02
CA ASN A 80 -3.76 2.49 -16.51
C ASN A 80 -3.59 3.69 -17.46
N GLY A 81 -3.18 3.48 -18.72
CA GLY A 81 -2.81 4.56 -19.64
C GLY A 81 -3.99 5.32 -20.26
N TRP A 82 -4.00 6.64 -20.00
CA TRP A 82 -4.88 7.77 -20.43
C TRP A 82 -6.12 8.07 -19.58
#